data_AF-A0A1F8RPR5-F1
#
_entry.id   AF-A0A1F8RPR5-F1
#
_cell.length_a   1.000
_cell.length_b   1.000
_cell.length_c   1.000
_cell.angle_alpha   90.00
_cell.angle_beta   90.00
_cell.angle_gamma   90.00
#
_symmetry.space_group_name_H-M   'P 1'
#
loop_
_entity.id
_entity.type
_entity.pdbx_description
1 polymer ?
#
loop_
_entity_poly.entity_id
_entity_poly.type
_entity_poly.pdbx_seq_one_letter_code
_entity_poly.pdbx_strand_id
1 'polypeptide(L)'
;MPGGLLSLLVLSLLSPASLSAFELRGGSLVWVGAPASAVPLPQPAAADFDGDGSIDRLTIKGGLARVTSGDRNVWQSPGAWNVTEGLVTDLNRDGKPELALLVWRPYAPWPIDRFLPHGGRLLGFQDEAGASCHLILIGWRDGSWREVWAGSALADPLFHLAATDIDGDGFEELLALEGRYSVKRSTPAGSLTLWRWNGFGFNLDARWSGRFSQFQIVRSADGHPLVLVQGLWR
;
A
#
# COMPACT_ATOMS: atom_id res chain seq x y z
N MET A 1 5.93 36.86 10.56
CA MET A 1 5.85 35.53 9.91
C MET A 1 7.25 34.97 9.78
N PRO A 2 7.61 33.98 10.60
CA PRO A 2 8.30 32.84 10.01
C PRO A 2 7.78 31.53 10.61
N GLY A 3 7.20 30.68 9.77
CA GLY A 3 6.78 29.33 10.12
C GLY A 3 6.94 28.47 8.89
N GLY A 4 7.74 27.40 8.98
CA GLY A 4 7.92 26.46 7.88
C GLY A 4 9.31 25.87 7.74
N LEU A 5 10.01 25.56 8.83
CA LEU A 5 11.20 24.70 8.81
C LEU A 5 11.00 23.59 9.85
N LEU A 6 9.99 22.76 9.60
CA LEU A 6 9.67 21.57 10.38
C LEU A 6 9.18 20.50 9.41
N SER A 7 10.08 19.88 8.65
CA SER A 7 9.71 18.67 7.88
C SER A 7 10.82 17.63 7.64
N LEU A 8 11.99 17.72 8.29
CA LEU A 8 13.03 16.69 8.14
C LEU A 8 13.48 16.05 9.47
N LEU A 9 13.02 16.54 10.62
CA LEU A 9 13.62 16.21 11.93
C LEU A 9 12.88 15.16 12.76
N VAL A 10 11.83 14.53 12.25
CA VAL A 10 11.07 13.52 13.02
C VAL A 10 11.55 12.08 12.75
N LEU A 11 12.29 11.83 11.67
CA LEU A 11 12.76 10.47 11.31
C LEU A 11 14.13 10.08 11.90
N SER A 12 14.87 11.00 12.53
CA SER A 12 16.28 10.79 12.90
C SER A 12 16.57 10.52 14.39
N LEU A 13 15.57 10.50 15.28
CA LEU A 13 15.85 10.56 16.73
C LEU A 13 15.75 9.26 17.53
N LEU A 14 15.40 8.10 16.94
CA LEU A 14 15.22 6.86 17.72
C LEU A 14 15.85 5.58 17.16
N SER A 15 16.64 5.63 16.09
CA SER A 15 17.54 4.53 15.69
C SER A 15 18.56 5.01 14.64
N PRO A 16 19.80 4.49 14.61
CA PRO A 16 20.72 4.70 13.49
C PRO A 16 20.29 3.83 12.29
N ALA A 17 19.01 3.90 11.93
CA ALA A 17 18.53 3.27 10.72
C ALA A 17 18.99 4.14 9.55
N SER A 18 19.88 3.59 8.73
CA SER A 18 20.35 4.25 7.52
C SER A 18 19.16 4.61 6.63
N LEU A 19 19.09 5.88 6.23
CA LEU A 19 18.18 6.33 5.20
C LEU A 19 18.85 6.12 3.84
N SER A 20 18.14 5.48 2.92
CA SER A 20 18.60 5.23 1.56
C SER A 20 17.50 5.58 0.57
N ALA A 21 17.86 6.11 -0.59
CA ALA A 21 16.91 6.25 -1.69
C ALA A 21 17.13 5.20 -2.76
N PHE A 22 16.02 4.74 -3.32
CA PHE A 22 15.95 3.88 -4.48
C PHE A 22 15.27 4.62 -5.63
N GLU A 23 15.74 4.38 -6.84
CA GLU A 23 15.15 4.85 -8.08
C GLU A 23 14.78 3.64 -8.93
N LEU A 24 13.64 3.68 -9.62
CA LEU A 24 13.30 2.65 -10.57
C LEU A 24 14.05 2.87 -11.88
N ARG A 25 14.90 1.93 -12.27
CA ARG A 25 15.67 1.97 -13.52
C ARG A 25 15.54 0.64 -14.24
N GLY A 26 14.98 0.65 -15.45
CA GLY A 26 14.82 -0.56 -16.27
C GLY A 26 14.03 -1.67 -15.56
N GLY A 27 13.00 -1.31 -14.80
CA GLY A 27 12.15 -2.27 -14.06
C GLY A 27 12.77 -2.83 -12.78
N SER A 28 13.93 -2.32 -12.34
CA SER A 28 14.55 -2.70 -11.06
C SER A 28 14.73 -1.49 -10.16
N LEU A 29 14.52 -1.68 -8.85
CA LEU A 29 14.85 -0.68 -7.85
C LEU A 29 16.37 -0.66 -7.67
N VAL A 30 16.99 0.48 -7.94
CA VAL A 30 18.44 0.69 -7.84
C VAL A 30 18.72 1.71 -6.74
N TRP A 31 19.68 1.39 -5.88
CA TRP A 31 20.13 2.33 -4.85
C TRP A 31 20.86 3.54 -5.47
N VAL A 32 20.47 4.74 -5.06
CA VAL A 32 21.04 6.00 -5.57
C VAL A 32 21.67 6.89 -4.49
N GLY A 33 21.87 6.34 -3.28
CA GLY A 33 22.40 7.09 -2.15
C GLY A 33 21.36 7.97 -1.45
N ALA A 34 21.82 8.92 -0.63
CA ALA A 34 20.95 9.90 0.00
C ALA A 34 20.74 11.10 -0.94
N PRO A 35 19.51 11.47 -1.30
CA PRO A 35 19.27 12.59 -2.19
C PRO A 35 19.66 13.91 -1.51
N ALA A 36 20.28 14.82 -2.27
CA ALA A 36 20.70 16.13 -1.75
C ALA A 36 19.51 17.01 -1.32
N SER A 37 18.37 16.86 -2.00
CA SER A 37 17.09 17.47 -1.69
C SER A 37 15.98 16.53 -2.11
N ALA A 38 14.95 16.40 -1.28
CA ALA A 38 13.80 15.56 -1.53
C ALA A 38 12.56 16.17 -0.87
N VAL A 39 11.46 16.21 -1.61
CA VAL A 39 10.16 16.67 -1.09
C VAL A 39 9.22 15.46 -0.98
N PRO A 40 8.59 15.23 0.18
CA PRO A 40 7.57 14.18 0.33
C PRO A 40 6.50 14.22 -0.76
N LEU A 41 6.19 13.05 -1.33
CA LEU A 41 5.00 12.83 -2.15
C LEU A 41 3.92 12.17 -1.28
N PRO A 42 2.98 12.96 -0.72
CA PRO A 42 1.97 12.43 0.17
C PRO A 42 1.01 11.50 -0.58
N GLN A 43 0.59 10.44 0.09
CA GLN A 43 -0.39 9.51 -0.44
C GLN A 43 -1.80 10.12 -0.32
N PRO A 44 -2.58 10.20 -1.41
CA PRO A 44 -3.92 10.77 -1.35
C PRO A 44 -4.81 9.99 -0.39
N ALA A 45 -5.63 10.72 0.37
CA ALA A 45 -6.62 10.16 1.30
C ALA A 45 -8.03 10.69 1.02
N ALA A 46 -8.23 11.37 -0.12
CA ALA A 46 -9.50 11.96 -0.48
C ALA A 46 -9.61 12.12 -2.00
N ALA A 47 -10.81 11.93 -2.53
CA ALA A 47 -11.20 12.18 -3.92
C ALA A 47 -12.72 12.32 -4.00
N ASP A 48 -13.22 12.79 -5.14
CA ASP A 48 -14.64 12.73 -5.49
C ASP A 48 -14.92 11.35 -6.13
N PHE A 49 -15.48 10.40 -5.36
CA PHE A 49 -15.64 9.03 -5.84
C PHE A 49 -16.88 8.85 -6.71
N ASP A 50 -17.96 9.58 -6.41
CA ASP A 50 -19.23 9.46 -7.12
C ASP A 50 -19.42 10.51 -8.23
N GLY A 51 -18.51 11.47 -8.35
CA GLY A 51 -18.50 12.49 -9.39
C GLY A 51 -19.49 13.62 -9.13
N ASP A 52 -19.94 13.81 -7.89
CA ASP A 52 -20.92 14.82 -7.53
C ASP A 52 -20.31 16.22 -7.28
N GLY A 53 -18.98 16.32 -7.34
CA GLY A 53 -18.19 17.54 -7.10
C GLY A 53 -17.78 17.74 -5.64
N SER A 54 -18.24 16.90 -4.71
CA SER A 54 -17.85 16.90 -3.30
C SER A 54 -16.65 15.98 -3.07
N ILE A 55 -15.72 16.41 -2.22
CA ILE A 55 -14.58 15.56 -1.86
C ILE A 55 -14.95 14.62 -0.72
N ASP A 56 -14.82 13.33 -0.98
CA ASP A 56 -14.92 12.29 0.04
C ASP A 56 -13.55 11.96 0.63
N ARG A 57 -13.51 11.64 1.92
CA ARG A 57 -12.27 11.44 2.67
C ARG A 57 -12.21 10.07 3.32
N LEU A 58 -11.14 9.34 3.05
CA LEU A 58 -10.77 8.11 3.75
C LEU A 58 -10.21 8.45 5.14
N THR A 59 -10.68 7.71 6.14
CA THR A 59 -10.07 7.65 7.47
C THR A 59 -9.96 6.20 7.93
N ILE A 60 -8.87 5.85 8.59
CA ILE A 60 -8.68 4.54 9.20
C ILE A 60 -8.55 4.72 10.71
N LYS A 61 -9.47 4.13 11.48
CA LYS A 61 -9.47 4.24 12.94
C LYS A 61 -10.00 2.95 13.56
N GLY A 62 -9.23 2.40 14.50
CA GLY A 62 -9.62 1.18 15.23
C GLY A 62 -9.80 -0.04 14.31
N GLY A 63 -8.99 -0.15 13.25
CA GLY A 63 -9.07 -1.25 12.29
C GLY A 63 -10.19 -1.13 11.26
N LEU A 64 -10.92 -0.02 11.22
CA LEU A 64 -11.98 0.22 10.24
C LEU A 64 -11.60 1.36 9.30
N ALA A 65 -11.81 1.14 8.00
CA ALA A 65 -11.81 2.20 7.01
C ALA A 65 -13.22 2.82 6.93
N ARG A 66 -13.27 4.15 6.88
CA ARG A 66 -14.50 4.93 6.65
C ARG A 66 -14.25 5.98 5.59
N VAL A 67 -15.24 6.17 4.73
CA VAL A 67 -15.29 7.29 3.79
C VAL A 67 -16.39 8.24 4.22
N THR A 68 -16.05 9.51 4.34
CA THR A 68 -16.99 10.58 4.69
C THR A 68 -17.10 11.62 3.59
N SER A 69 -18.32 11.99 3.24
CA SER A 69 -18.64 13.13 2.38
C SER A 69 -19.22 14.23 3.27
N GLY A 70 -18.43 15.28 3.52
CA GLY A 70 -18.70 16.21 4.64
C GLY A 70 -18.76 15.47 5.98
N ASP A 71 -19.85 15.65 6.73
CA ASP A 71 -20.08 14.97 8.02
C ASP A 71 -20.76 13.59 7.88
N ARG A 72 -21.17 13.20 6.66
CA ARG A 72 -21.88 11.95 6.42
C ARG A 72 -20.90 10.82 6.15
N ASN A 73 -21.01 9.74 6.91
CA ASN A 73 -20.37 8.47 6.57
C ASN A 73 -21.09 7.85 5.36
N VAL A 74 -20.41 7.77 4.22
CA VAL A 74 -20.95 7.22 2.96
C VAL A 74 -20.52 5.76 2.73
N TRP A 75 -19.47 5.30 3.42
CA TRP A 75 -19.04 3.90 3.38
C TRP A 75 -18.18 3.52 4.59
N GLN A 76 -18.30 2.27 5.02
CA GLN A 76 -17.44 1.68 6.04
C GLN A 76 -17.06 0.25 5.66
N SER A 77 -15.82 -0.14 5.94
CA SER A 77 -15.37 -1.53 5.78
C SER A 77 -16.16 -2.50 6.68
N PRO A 78 -16.29 -3.78 6.30
CA PRO A 78 -16.89 -4.80 7.16
C PRO A 78 -16.24 -4.86 8.55
N GLY A 79 -17.05 -5.10 9.59
CA GLY A 79 -16.57 -5.15 10.98
C GLY A 79 -15.63 -6.31 11.30
N ALA A 80 -15.63 -7.36 10.47
CA ALA A 80 -14.71 -8.49 10.59
C ALA A 80 -13.32 -8.21 10.00
N TRP A 81 -13.14 -7.06 9.34
CA TRP A 81 -11.85 -6.64 8.81
C TRP A 81 -11.07 -5.86 9.87
N ASN A 82 -9.76 -6.01 9.82
CA ASN A 82 -8.80 -5.12 10.46
C ASN A 82 -7.98 -4.44 9.35
N VAL A 83 -8.43 -3.26 8.93
CA VAL A 83 -7.76 -2.41 7.95
C VAL A 83 -6.61 -1.69 8.64
N THR A 84 -5.38 -1.96 8.20
CA THR A 84 -4.17 -1.38 8.79
C THR A 84 -3.68 -0.17 8.04
N GLU A 85 -3.87 -0.14 6.71
CA GLU A 85 -3.50 0.99 5.85
C GLU A 85 -4.46 1.14 4.69
N GLY A 86 -4.46 2.33 4.09
CA GLY A 86 -5.18 2.58 2.87
C GLY A 86 -4.92 3.96 2.31
N LEU A 87 -5.11 4.08 1.00
CA LEU A 87 -4.86 5.27 0.20
C LEU A 87 -5.86 5.36 -0.95
N VAL A 88 -6.01 6.55 -1.52
CA VAL A 88 -6.80 6.81 -2.72
C VAL A 88 -5.88 6.81 -3.94
N THR A 89 -6.28 6.12 -5.00
CA THR A 89 -5.45 5.79 -6.18
C THR A 89 -6.32 5.44 -7.39
N ASP A 90 -5.70 5.15 -8.53
CA ASP A 90 -6.28 4.49 -9.71
C ASP A 90 -5.35 3.34 -10.16
N LEU A 91 -5.11 2.38 -9.27
CA LEU A 91 -4.23 1.24 -9.55
C LEU A 91 -4.80 0.35 -10.64
N ASN A 92 -6.13 0.24 -10.75
CA ASN A 92 -6.77 -0.60 -11.75
C ASN A 92 -6.82 0.03 -13.15
N ARG A 93 -6.40 1.30 -13.27
CA ARG A 93 -6.24 2.06 -14.51
C ARG A 93 -7.55 2.26 -15.27
N ASP A 94 -8.67 2.39 -14.56
CA ASP A 94 -9.99 2.64 -15.16
C ASP A 94 -10.37 4.13 -15.19
N GLY A 95 -9.50 5.01 -14.70
CA GLY A 95 -9.66 6.45 -14.71
C GLY A 95 -10.60 6.96 -13.61
N LYS A 96 -11.05 6.10 -12.70
CA LYS A 96 -11.90 6.48 -11.57
C LYS A 96 -11.18 6.16 -10.26
N PRO A 97 -11.23 7.07 -9.27
CA PRO A 97 -10.57 6.84 -8.00
C PRO A 97 -11.14 5.60 -7.29
N GLU A 98 -10.26 4.90 -6.59
CA GLU A 98 -10.56 3.77 -5.73
C GLU A 98 -9.69 3.84 -4.45
N LEU A 99 -10.13 3.15 -3.41
CA LEU A 99 -9.35 2.92 -2.20
C LEU A 99 -8.53 1.65 -2.40
N ALA A 100 -7.21 1.73 -2.26
CA ALA A 100 -6.39 0.55 -2.02
C ALA A 100 -6.30 0.32 -0.51
N LEU A 101 -6.81 -0.80 -0.01
CA LEU A 101 -6.83 -1.13 1.41
C LEU A 101 -5.97 -2.35 1.73
N LEU A 102 -5.15 -2.23 2.77
CA LEU A 102 -4.44 -3.35 3.38
C LEU A 102 -5.31 -3.95 4.49
N VAL A 103 -5.84 -5.14 4.23
CA VAL A 103 -6.88 -5.76 5.05
C VAL A 103 -6.38 -7.06 5.67
N TRP A 104 -6.53 -7.18 6.98
CA TRP A 104 -6.38 -8.44 7.72
C TRP A 104 -7.75 -8.96 8.11
N ARG A 105 -8.08 -10.20 7.74
CA ARG A 105 -9.38 -10.82 8.04
C ARG A 105 -9.21 -12.31 8.26
N PRO A 106 -10.18 -13.02 8.87
CA PRO A 106 -10.14 -14.47 8.98
C PRO A 106 -9.92 -15.11 7.61
N TYR A 107 -8.97 -16.04 7.54
CA TYR A 107 -8.69 -16.79 6.33
C TYR A 107 -9.91 -17.54 5.84
N ALA A 108 -10.13 -17.48 4.54
CA ALA A 108 -11.13 -18.28 3.86
C ALA A 108 -10.47 -18.93 2.62
N PRO A 109 -10.53 -20.28 2.48
CA PRO A 109 -10.09 -20.93 1.27
C PRO A 109 -11.00 -20.54 0.11
N TRP A 110 -10.52 -20.68 -1.13
CA TRP A 110 -11.42 -20.49 -2.26
C TRP A 110 -12.54 -21.53 -2.23
N PRO A 111 -13.75 -21.18 -2.72
CA PRO A 111 -14.83 -22.15 -2.80
C PRO A 111 -14.43 -23.44 -3.51
N ILE A 112 -13.57 -23.38 -4.54
CA ILE A 112 -13.10 -24.56 -5.27
C ILE A 112 -12.10 -25.41 -4.47
N ASP A 113 -11.35 -24.81 -3.54
CA ASP A 113 -10.33 -25.50 -2.74
C ASP A 113 -10.94 -26.57 -1.81
N ARG A 114 -12.24 -26.47 -1.50
CA ARG A 114 -12.97 -27.47 -0.71
C ARG A 114 -13.03 -28.86 -1.35
N PHE A 115 -12.74 -28.94 -2.65
CA PHE A 115 -12.76 -30.17 -3.43
C PHE A 115 -11.35 -30.71 -3.75
N LEU A 116 -10.28 -30.07 -3.24
CA LEU A 116 -8.90 -30.51 -3.45
C LEU A 116 -8.45 -31.44 -2.31
N PRO A 117 -7.91 -32.65 -2.61
CA PRO A 117 -7.56 -33.65 -1.60
C PRO A 117 -6.41 -33.27 -0.67
N HIS A 118 -5.63 -32.22 -1.00
CA HIS A 118 -4.46 -31.78 -0.22
C HIS A 118 -4.57 -30.34 0.29
N GLY A 119 -5.80 -29.81 0.38
CA GLY A 119 -6.05 -28.43 0.76
C GLY A 119 -5.81 -27.44 -0.38
N GLY A 120 -6.34 -26.23 -0.21
CA GLY A 120 -6.23 -25.15 -1.18
C GLY A 120 -4.82 -24.59 -1.33
N ARG A 121 -4.54 -23.95 -2.47
CA ARG A 121 -3.23 -23.33 -2.77
C ARG A 121 -2.82 -22.24 -1.76
N LEU A 122 -3.75 -21.81 -0.91
CA LEU A 122 -3.61 -20.71 0.03
C LEU A 122 -3.53 -21.17 1.50
N LEU A 123 -3.52 -22.48 1.80
CA LEU A 123 -3.66 -23.03 3.16
C LEU A 123 -2.64 -22.48 4.18
N GLY A 124 -1.48 -22.00 3.72
CA GLY A 124 -0.43 -21.42 4.56
C GLY A 124 -0.41 -19.89 4.63
N PHE A 125 -1.35 -19.20 4.00
CA PHE A 125 -1.30 -17.74 3.83
C PHE A 125 -2.08 -17.02 4.93
N GLN A 126 -1.71 -17.33 6.18
CA GLN A 126 -2.35 -16.81 7.39
C GLN A 126 -1.37 -16.87 8.57
N ASP A 127 -1.60 -16.01 9.57
CA ASP A 127 -0.87 -16.07 10.84
C ASP A 127 -1.38 -17.19 11.76
N GLU A 128 -0.74 -17.35 12.92
CA GLU A 128 -1.11 -18.33 13.96
C GLU A 128 -2.53 -18.13 14.49
N ALA A 129 -3.10 -16.91 14.38
CA ALA A 129 -4.47 -16.60 14.77
C ALA A 129 -5.48 -16.86 13.63
N GLY A 130 -5.02 -17.34 12.47
CA GLY A 130 -5.85 -17.63 11.30
C GLY A 130 -6.27 -16.38 10.52
N ALA A 131 -5.56 -15.25 10.69
CA ALA A 131 -5.81 -14.05 9.90
C ALA A 131 -4.90 -14.01 8.66
N SER A 132 -5.49 -13.75 7.50
CA SER A 132 -4.79 -13.57 6.23
C SER A 132 -4.75 -12.09 5.84
N CYS A 133 -3.68 -11.71 5.17
CA CYS A 133 -3.44 -10.37 4.64
C CYS A 133 -3.92 -10.29 3.19
N HIS A 134 -4.61 -9.20 2.83
CA HIS A 134 -5.17 -8.94 1.52
C HIS A 134 -4.93 -7.50 1.10
N LEU A 135 -4.71 -7.30 -0.20
CA LEU A 135 -4.97 -6.02 -0.84
C LEU A 135 -6.38 -6.07 -1.42
N ILE A 136 -7.19 -5.03 -1.18
CA ILE A 136 -8.55 -4.92 -1.70
C ILE A 136 -8.74 -3.53 -2.27
N LEU A 137 -9.28 -3.45 -3.48
CA LEU A 137 -9.68 -2.20 -4.13
C LEU A 137 -11.18 -1.97 -3.93
N ILE A 138 -11.53 -0.84 -3.33
CA ILE A 138 -12.91 -0.42 -3.09
C ILE A 138 -13.20 0.84 -3.89
N GLY A 139 -14.25 0.85 -4.69
CA GLY A 139 -14.60 2.02 -5.50
C GLY A 139 -16.11 2.21 -5.60
N TRP A 140 -16.52 3.42 -6.01
CA TRP A 140 -17.92 3.69 -6.35
C TRP A 140 -18.20 3.24 -7.78
N ARG A 141 -19.11 2.27 -7.96
CA ARG A 141 -19.51 1.73 -9.26
C ARG A 141 -21.02 1.50 -9.28
N ASP A 142 -21.66 1.91 -10.37
CA ASP A 142 -23.10 1.78 -10.59
C ASP A 142 -23.97 2.30 -9.43
N GLY A 143 -23.59 3.45 -8.86
CA GLY A 143 -24.36 4.11 -7.79
C GLY A 143 -24.17 3.51 -6.40
N SER A 144 -23.15 2.68 -6.18
CA SER A 144 -22.83 2.15 -4.85
C SER A 144 -21.33 1.92 -4.67
N TRP A 145 -20.87 1.90 -3.43
CA TRP A 145 -19.54 1.37 -3.08
C TRP A 145 -19.47 -0.14 -3.30
N ARG A 146 -18.39 -0.62 -3.93
CA ARG A 146 -18.16 -2.03 -4.26
C ARG A 146 -16.70 -2.41 -4.08
N GLU A 147 -16.47 -3.70 -3.82
CA GLU A 147 -15.17 -4.32 -4.07
C GLU A 147 -14.98 -4.37 -5.59
N VAL A 148 -14.25 -3.41 -6.15
CA VAL A 148 -13.95 -3.37 -7.60
C VAL A 148 -12.89 -4.41 -7.95
N TRP A 149 -12.04 -4.75 -6.97
CA TRP A 149 -11.17 -5.91 -7.01
C TRP A 149 -10.86 -6.39 -5.59
N ALA A 150 -10.83 -7.70 -5.37
CA ALA A 150 -10.46 -8.28 -4.08
C ALA A 150 -9.40 -9.37 -4.27
N GLY A 151 -8.20 -9.10 -3.76
CA GLY A 151 -7.12 -10.06 -3.77
C GLY A 151 -7.39 -11.24 -2.84
N SER A 152 -6.92 -12.42 -3.25
CA SER A 152 -6.78 -13.57 -2.36
C SER A 152 -5.85 -13.30 -1.19
N ALA A 153 -5.78 -14.23 -0.24
CA ALA A 153 -4.76 -14.19 0.80
C ALA A 153 -3.38 -14.09 0.14
N LEU A 154 -2.58 -13.11 0.55
CA LEU A 154 -1.23 -12.91 0.03
C LEU A 154 -0.29 -13.94 0.64
N ALA A 155 0.63 -14.48 -0.18
CA ALA A 155 1.61 -15.48 0.25
C ALA A 155 2.51 -14.94 1.35
N ASP A 156 3.02 -13.74 1.14
CA ASP A 156 3.72 -12.93 2.13
C ASP A 156 2.88 -11.67 2.41
N PRO A 157 2.65 -11.32 3.68
CA PRO A 157 1.79 -10.19 4.04
C PRO A 157 2.49 -8.86 3.75
N LEU A 158 1.71 -7.86 3.36
CA LEU A 158 2.20 -6.48 3.23
C LEU A 158 2.03 -5.74 4.56
N PHE A 159 2.97 -4.83 4.86
CA PHE A 159 3.00 -4.04 6.09
C PHE A 159 2.91 -2.54 5.84
N HIS A 160 3.27 -2.07 4.65
CA HIS A 160 3.17 -0.66 4.26
C HIS A 160 2.85 -0.56 2.76
N LEU A 161 2.04 0.41 2.36
CA LEU A 161 1.65 0.66 0.97
C LEU A 161 1.91 2.11 0.54
N ALA A 162 2.21 2.28 -0.74
CA ALA A 162 2.12 3.56 -1.44
C ALA A 162 1.83 3.32 -2.93
N ALA A 163 1.15 4.26 -3.58
CA ALA A 163 0.94 4.26 -5.02
C ALA A 163 1.51 5.56 -5.62
N THR A 164 2.16 5.42 -6.78
CA THR A 164 2.58 6.56 -7.61
C THR A 164 2.97 6.06 -8.99
N ASP A 165 2.89 6.94 -9.99
CA ASP A 165 3.57 6.75 -11.28
C ASP A 165 5.09 6.85 -11.08
N ILE A 166 5.73 5.68 -10.83
CA ILE A 166 7.13 5.63 -10.39
C ILE A 166 8.08 5.59 -11.59
N ASP A 167 7.62 5.13 -12.76
CA ASP A 167 8.41 5.10 -14.00
C ASP A 167 8.07 6.22 -14.99
N GLY A 168 7.02 6.99 -14.75
CA GLY A 168 6.61 8.12 -15.57
C GLY A 168 5.79 7.72 -16.80
N ASP A 169 5.19 6.53 -16.83
CA ASP A 169 4.34 6.06 -17.94
C ASP A 169 2.91 6.63 -17.90
N GLY A 170 2.57 7.35 -16.83
CA GLY A 170 1.26 7.97 -16.61
C GLY A 170 0.28 7.11 -15.82
N PHE A 171 0.67 5.90 -15.42
CA PHE A 171 -0.12 5.02 -14.56
C PHE A 171 0.55 4.81 -13.22
N GLU A 172 -0.25 4.57 -12.18
CA GLU A 172 0.29 4.30 -10.86
C GLU A 172 0.76 2.83 -10.74
N GLU A 173 1.91 2.64 -10.10
CA GLU A 173 2.35 1.36 -9.55
C GLU A 173 2.18 1.33 -8.03
N LEU A 174 2.04 0.12 -7.50
CA LEU A 174 1.98 -0.12 -6.06
C LEU A 174 3.37 -0.47 -5.51
N LEU A 175 3.87 0.34 -4.60
CA LEU A 175 5.00 -0.01 -3.74
C LEU A 175 4.52 -0.60 -2.42
N ALA A 176 5.19 -1.63 -1.95
CA ALA A 176 4.86 -2.26 -0.67
C ALA A 176 6.08 -2.74 0.11
N LEU A 177 5.95 -2.76 1.44
CA LEU A 177 6.82 -3.53 2.31
C LEU A 177 6.22 -4.91 2.56
N GLU A 178 6.99 -5.95 2.27
CA GLU A 178 6.53 -7.34 2.35
C GLU A 178 7.30 -8.10 3.44
N GLY A 179 6.53 -8.77 4.30
CA GLY A 179 7.02 -9.45 5.48
C GLY A 179 6.76 -10.95 5.47
N ARG A 180 6.52 -11.52 6.66
CA ARG A 180 6.14 -12.93 6.82
C ARG A 180 5.07 -13.04 7.91
N TYR A 181 4.17 -14.01 7.79
CA TYR A 181 3.15 -14.27 8.81
C TYR A 181 3.75 -14.73 10.16
N SER A 182 4.94 -15.33 10.15
CA SER A 182 5.62 -15.81 11.35
C SER A 182 6.29 -14.72 12.19
N VAL A 183 6.26 -13.46 11.74
CA VAL A 183 6.83 -12.33 12.49
C VAL A 183 5.77 -11.29 12.81
N LYS A 184 5.97 -10.55 13.90
CA LYS A 184 5.11 -9.41 14.23
C LYS A 184 5.19 -8.37 13.12
N ARG A 185 4.07 -7.73 12.78
CA ARG A 185 4.01 -6.64 11.76
C ARG A 185 4.88 -5.43 12.09
N SER A 186 5.22 -5.24 13.37
CA SER A 186 6.18 -4.21 13.82
C SER A 186 7.66 -4.59 13.57
N THR A 187 7.92 -5.81 13.11
CA THR A 187 9.26 -6.24 12.69
C THR A 187 9.56 -5.64 11.32
N PRO A 188 10.79 -5.15 11.06
CA PRO A 188 11.17 -4.71 9.72
C PRO A 188 10.84 -5.76 8.65
N ALA A 189 10.21 -5.31 7.58
CA ALA A 189 9.87 -6.11 6.42
C ALA A 189 11.12 -6.65 5.73
N GLY A 190 10.97 -7.81 5.10
CA GLY A 190 12.07 -8.51 4.43
C GLY A 190 12.33 -8.01 3.01
N SER A 191 11.34 -7.36 2.39
CA SER A 191 11.47 -6.84 1.02
C SER A 191 10.75 -5.51 0.84
N LEU A 192 11.30 -4.68 -0.03
CA LEU A 192 10.58 -3.62 -0.74
C LEU A 192 10.16 -4.20 -2.10
N THR A 193 8.89 -4.08 -2.45
CA THR A 193 8.36 -4.60 -3.71
C THR A 193 7.62 -3.54 -4.52
N LEU A 194 7.66 -3.71 -5.83
CA LEU A 194 6.94 -2.92 -6.81
C LEU A 194 6.00 -3.84 -7.59
N TRP A 195 4.74 -3.46 -7.68
CA TRP A 195 3.70 -4.22 -8.33
C TRP A 195 2.98 -3.39 -9.37
N ARG A 196 2.72 -3.99 -10.52
CA ARG A 196 1.97 -3.35 -11.61
C ARG A 196 0.66 -4.08 -11.88
N TRP A 197 -0.39 -3.30 -12.10
CA TRP A 197 -1.67 -3.85 -12.55
C TRP A 197 -1.57 -4.45 -13.96
N ASN A 198 -2.16 -5.63 -14.15
CA ASN A 198 -2.09 -6.38 -15.41
C ASN A 198 -3.46 -6.56 -16.11
N GLY A 199 -4.49 -5.85 -15.66
CA GLY A 199 -5.86 -5.97 -16.17
C GLY A 199 -6.74 -6.97 -15.41
N PHE A 200 -6.17 -7.80 -14.53
CA PHE A 200 -6.91 -8.72 -13.66
C PHE A 200 -6.45 -8.65 -12.20
N GLY A 201 -5.17 -8.42 -11.96
CA GLY A 201 -4.54 -8.38 -10.66
C GLY A 201 -3.19 -7.67 -10.75
N PHE A 202 -2.28 -8.00 -9.85
CA PHE A 202 -0.96 -7.38 -9.78
C PHE A 202 0.14 -8.37 -10.17
N ASN A 203 1.04 -7.95 -11.05
CA ASN A 203 2.32 -8.61 -11.28
C ASN A 203 3.37 -8.00 -10.35
N LEU A 204 4.26 -8.84 -9.83
CA LEU A 204 5.46 -8.37 -9.15
C LEU A 204 6.50 -7.99 -10.21
N ASP A 205 6.81 -6.70 -10.29
CA ASP A 205 7.75 -6.17 -11.28
C ASP A 205 9.17 -6.08 -10.73
N ALA A 206 9.31 -5.63 -9.48
CA ALA A 206 10.60 -5.53 -8.82
C ALA A 206 10.53 -5.95 -7.36
N ARG A 207 11.63 -6.54 -6.87
CA ARG A 207 11.82 -6.86 -5.46
C ARG A 207 13.25 -6.54 -5.04
N TRP A 208 13.37 -5.86 -3.91
CA TRP A 208 14.64 -5.64 -3.25
C TRP A 208 14.61 -6.22 -1.84
N SER A 209 15.51 -7.16 -1.56
CA SER A 209 15.61 -7.82 -0.25
C SER A 209 16.37 -6.95 0.76
N GLY A 210 15.94 -6.97 2.02
CA GLY A 210 16.58 -6.21 3.08
C GLY A 210 15.85 -6.30 4.40
N ARG A 211 16.02 -5.27 5.23
CA ARG A 211 15.29 -5.06 6.48
C ARG A 211 14.76 -3.64 6.49
N PHE A 212 13.50 -3.48 6.12
CA PHE A 212 12.86 -2.17 5.93
C PHE A 212 11.82 -1.92 7.00
N SER A 213 11.98 -0.85 7.77
CA SER A 213 11.00 -0.47 8.79
C SER A 213 9.89 0.40 8.20
N GLN A 214 10.25 1.25 7.23
CA GLN A 214 9.34 2.19 6.60
C GLN A 214 9.89 2.61 5.24
N PHE A 215 9.03 3.10 4.35
CA PHE A 215 9.45 3.90 3.22
C PHE A 215 8.52 5.09 3.03
N GLN A 216 8.96 6.03 2.19
CA GLN A 216 8.17 7.13 1.71
C GLN A 216 8.57 7.43 0.27
N ILE A 217 7.60 7.80 -0.56
CA ILE A 217 7.87 8.32 -1.89
C ILE A 217 8.21 9.80 -1.76
N VAL A 218 9.30 10.22 -2.39
CA VAL A 218 9.76 11.61 -2.41
C VAL A 218 10.05 12.02 -3.85
N ARG A 219 9.97 13.31 -4.15
CA ARG A 219 10.40 13.87 -5.42
C ARG A 219 11.81 14.42 -5.28
N SER A 220 12.72 14.01 -6.17
CA SER A 220 14.08 14.55 -6.25
C SER A 220 14.07 16.00 -6.77
N ALA A 221 15.22 16.67 -6.68
CA ALA A 221 15.39 18.03 -7.21
C ALA A 221 15.08 18.12 -8.72
N ASP A 222 15.37 17.05 -9.47
CA ASP A 222 15.13 16.96 -10.92
C ASP A 222 13.69 16.52 -11.25
N GLY A 223 12.83 16.36 -10.24
CA GLY A 223 11.41 16.06 -10.42
C GLY A 223 11.05 14.58 -10.49
N HIS A 224 12.04 13.69 -10.50
CA HIS A 224 11.82 12.24 -10.56
C HIS A 224 11.41 11.66 -9.19
N PRO A 225 10.48 10.70 -9.14
CA PRO A 225 10.11 10.06 -7.89
C PRO A 225 11.21 9.09 -7.43
N LEU A 226 11.46 9.09 -6.12
CA LEU A 226 12.40 8.22 -5.42
C LEU A 226 11.70 7.55 -4.25
N VAL A 227 12.17 6.37 -3.89
CA VAL A 227 11.69 5.63 -2.72
C VAL A 227 12.71 5.79 -1.60
N LEU A 228 12.41 6.67 -0.63
CA LEU A 228 13.22 6.84 0.56
C LEU A 228 12.85 5.75 1.57
N VAL A 229 13.78 4.86 1.89
CA VAL A 229 13.57 3.77 2.84
C VAL A 229 14.36 4.00 4.12
N GLN A 230 13.79 3.58 5.24
CA GLN A 230 14.48 3.47 6.52
C GLN A 230 14.78 1.99 6.79
N GLY A 231 16.06 1.61 6.87
CA GLY A 231 16.40 0.21 7.07
C GLY A 231 17.86 -0.15 6.86
N LEU A 232 18.16 -1.44 7.01
CA LEU A 232 19.45 -2.03 6.66
C LEU A 232 19.26 -2.94 5.45
N TRP A 233 20.13 -2.81 4.46
CA TRP A 233 20.17 -3.69 3.29
C TRP A 233 21.38 -4.63 3.37
N ARG A 234 21.33 -5.74 2.64
CA ARG A 234 22.44 -6.65 2.42
C ARG A 234 22.63 -6.85 0.93
#